data_AF-A0A2S3V0Z9-F1
#
_entry.id   AF-A0A2S3V0Z9-F1
#
_cell.length_a   1.000
_cell.length_b   1.000
_cell.length_c   1.000
_cell.angle_alpha   90.00
_cell.angle_beta   90.00
_cell.angle_gamma   90.00
#
_symmetry.space_group_name_H-M   'P 1'
#
loop_
_entity.id
_entity.type
_entity.pdbx_description
1 polymer ?
#
loop_
_entity_poly.entity_id
_entity_poly.type
_entity_poly.pdbx_seq_one_letter_code
_entity_poly.pdbx_strand_id
1 'polypeptide(L)'
;MRITQGCFSFLPDLSDAQITAQVEYILGRDWAVSVEYSYDPHPRNSYWEMWGNPMFDLRDAKGAMMEFEECRKAHPEAYIRILAFDNTRGWETVMMSFIANRPSTEPKIHLQRTDFQGRAQKYAWDVRT
;
A
#
# COMPACT_ATOMS: atom_id res chain seq x y z
N MET A 1 -5.87 9.28 13.73
CA MET A 1 -5.77 7.81 13.84
C MET A 1 -4.61 7.37 12.95
N ARG A 2 -4.21 6.09 12.96
CA ARG A 2 -3.19 5.59 12.03
C ARG A 2 -3.77 4.40 11.29
N ILE A 3 -3.83 4.44 9.96
CA ILE A 3 -4.22 3.29 9.15
C ILE A 3 -3.09 2.26 9.22
N THR A 4 -3.48 1.03 9.57
CA THR A 4 -2.57 -0.08 9.85
C THR A 4 -2.57 -1.15 8.77
N GLN A 5 -3.04 -0.82 7.56
CA GLN A 5 -2.84 -1.68 6.38
C GLN A 5 -1.34 -1.81 6.07
N GLY A 6 -0.95 -2.91 5.42
CA GLY A 6 0.45 -3.22 5.13
C GLY A 6 1.21 -3.83 6.32
N CYS A 7 2.24 -4.63 6.02
CA CYS A 7 2.87 -5.52 7.01
C CYS A 7 3.72 -4.82 8.09
N PHE A 8 4.03 -3.53 7.95
CA PHE A 8 4.91 -2.79 8.88
C PHE A 8 4.26 -1.60 9.59
N SER A 9 2.95 -1.37 9.45
CA SER A 9 2.32 -0.12 9.91
C SER A 9 2.21 0.07 11.43
N PHE A 10 2.56 -0.95 12.23
CA PHE A 10 2.75 -0.84 13.68
C PHE A 10 4.14 -0.36 14.10
N LEU A 11 5.10 -0.37 13.17
CA LEU A 11 6.40 0.26 13.35
C LEU A 11 6.30 1.77 13.05
N PRO A 12 7.29 2.57 13.46
CA PRO A 12 7.50 3.91 12.91
C PRO A 12 7.56 3.87 11.37
N ASP A 13 7.25 4.99 10.74
CA ASP A 13 7.37 5.11 9.28
C ASP A 13 8.82 4.79 8.84
N LEU A 14 8.92 3.96 7.80
CA LEU A 14 10.21 3.48 7.31
C LEU A 14 10.97 4.64 6.66
N SER A 15 12.27 4.74 6.94
CA SER A 15 13.16 5.64 6.20
C SER A 15 13.43 5.13 4.79
N ASP A 16 13.83 6.01 3.87
CA ASP A 16 14.18 5.64 2.50
C ASP A 16 15.24 4.52 2.45
N ALA A 17 16.18 4.50 3.41
CA ALA A 17 17.17 3.43 3.54
C ALA A 17 16.55 2.07 3.96
N GLN A 18 15.57 2.09 4.87
CA GLN A 18 14.84 0.89 5.27
C GLN A 18 13.95 0.36 4.14
N ILE A 19 13.29 1.26 3.40
CA ILE A 19 12.50 0.92 2.22
C ILE A 19 13.40 0.30 1.16
N THR A 20 14.56 0.91 0.87
CA THR A 20 15.55 0.38 -0.08
C THR A 20 15.96 -1.04 0.29
N ALA A 21 16.25 -1.32 1.57
CA ALA A 21 16.61 -2.65 2.02
C ALA A 21 15.46 -3.68 1.84
N GLN A 22 14.19 -3.28 2.02
CA GLN A 22 13.05 -4.15 1.70
C GLN A 22 12.94 -4.43 0.20
N VAL A 23 13.18 -3.42 -0.65
CA VAL A 23 13.20 -3.57 -2.11
C VAL A 23 14.34 -4.50 -2.55
N GLU A 24 15.54 -4.37 -1.98
CA GLU A 24 16.66 -5.28 -2.24
C GLU A 24 16.29 -6.73 -1.89
N TYR A 25 15.61 -6.94 -0.76
CA TYR A 25 15.08 -8.26 -0.41
C TYR A 25 14.06 -8.77 -1.44
N ILE A 26 13.12 -7.93 -1.89
CA ILE A 26 12.14 -8.30 -2.93
C ILE A 26 12.84 -8.75 -4.21
N LEU A 27 13.79 -7.95 -4.70
CA LEU A 27 14.55 -8.26 -5.92
C LEU A 27 15.42 -9.50 -5.76
N GLY A 28 16.01 -9.72 -4.58
CA GLY A 28 16.77 -10.93 -4.25
C GLY A 28 15.93 -12.21 -4.20
N ARG A 29 14.60 -12.08 -4.17
CA ARG A 29 13.63 -13.19 -4.28
C ARG A 29 13.11 -13.41 -5.71
N ASP A 30 13.63 -12.65 -6.69
CA ASP A 30 13.12 -12.60 -8.07
C ASP A 30 11.64 -12.19 -8.15
N TRP A 31 11.16 -11.38 -7.19
CA TRP A 31 9.81 -10.85 -7.21
C TRP A 31 9.75 -9.48 -7.88
N ALA A 32 8.69 -9.23 -8.65
CA ALA A 32 8.49 -7.96 -9.32
C ALA A 32 8.03 -6.89 -8.32
N VAL A 33 8.63 -5.71 -8.36
CA VAL A 33 8.27 -4.56 -7.52
C VAL A 33 7.21 -3.72 -8.24
N SER A 34 6.16 -3.31 -7.52
CA SER A 34 5.17 -2.34 -8.02
C SER A 34 4.96 -1.23 -6.99
N VAL A 35 4.72 -0.01 -7.47
CA VAL A 35 4.35 1.16 -6.67
C VAL A 35 2.90 1.51 -6.99
N GLU A 36 2.08 1.64 -5.96
CA GLU A 36 0.67 2.02 -6.10
C GLU A 36 0.30 3.10 -5.09
N TYR A 37 -0.67 3.95 -5.42
CA TYR A 37 -1.12 5.02 -4.55
C TYR A 37 -2.65 5.13 -4.47
N SER A 38 -3.15 5.64 -3.34
CA SER A 38 -4.57 5.88 -3.14
C SER A 38 -4.81 7.00 -2.12
N TYR A 39 -5.90 7.74 -2.31
CA TYR A 39 -6.42 8.69 -1.33
C TYR A 39 -7.58 8.10 -0.50
N ASP A 40 -8.07 6.91 -0.86
CA ASP A 40 -9.12 6.19 -0.15
C ASP A 40 -8.54 5.03 0.68
N PRO A 41 -8.45 5.17 2.01
CA PRO A 41 -7.96 4.13 2.91
C PRO A 41 -9.02 3.09 3.30
N HIS A 42 -10.17 3.03 2.62
CA HIS A 42 -11.20 2.03 2.91
C HIS A 42 -10.61 0.60 2.87
N PRO A 43 -10.87 -0.28 3.86
CA PRO A 43 -10.24 -1.60 3.96
C PRO A 43 -10.54 -2.56 2.80
N ARG A 44 -11.61 -2.28 2.04
CA ARG A 44 -12.02 -3.07 0.87
C ARG A 44 -11.64 -2.41 -0.45
N ASN A 45 -10.94 -1.27 -0.39
CA ASN A 45 -10.34 -0.68 -1.58
C ASN A 45 -9.14 -1.54 -2.00
N SER A 46 -9.41 -2.51 -2.88
CA SER A 46 -8.44 -3.55 -3.27
C SER A 46 -7.47 -3.05 -4.34
N TYR A 47 -7.97 -2.23 -5.26
CA TYR A 47 -7.23 -1.70 -6.40
C TYR A 47 -6.85 -0.25 -6.15
N TRP A 48 -5.57 -0.03 -5.92
CA TRP A 48 -5.01 1.31 -5.85
C TRP A 48 -4.53 1.71 -7.25
N GLU A 49 -4.31 3.00 -7.46
CA GLU A 49 -3.82 3.49 -8.74
C GLU A 49 -2.36 3.04 -8.94
N MET A 50 -2.08 2.43 -10.09
CA MET A 50 -0.73 1.96 -10.42
C MET A 50 0.15 3.13 -10.85
N TRP A 51 1.33 3.24 -10.26
CA TRP A 51 2.37 4.15 -10.75
C TRP A 51 3.20 3.43 -11.82
N GLY A 52 2.77 3.55 -13.07
CA GLY A 52 3.39 2.87 -14.19
C GLY A 52 3.16 1.34 -14.17
N ASN A 53 4.08 0.60 -14.78
CA ASN A 53 4.03 -0.87 -14.84
C ASN A 53 4.91 -1.49 -13.74
N PRO A 54 4.58 -2.70 -13.24
CA PRO A 54 5.47 -3.44 -12.34
C PRO A 54 6.84 -3.68 -12.98
N MET A 55 7.88 -3.58 -12.18
CA MET A 55 9.28 -3.62 -12.61
C MET A 55 9.79 -5.07 -12.66
N PHE A 56 9.36 -5.83 -13.67
CA PHE A 56 9.66 -7.27 -13.80
C PHE A 56 11.15 -7.61 -13.99
N ASP A 57 11.87 -6.81 -14.81
CA ASP A 57 13.27 -7.09 -15.17
C ASP A 57 14.29 -6.27 -14.37
N LEU A 58 13.83 -5.53 -13.36
CA LEU A 58 14.70 -4.67 -12.56
C LEU A 58 15.60 -5.50 -11.63
N ARG A 59 16.89 -5.14 -11.58
CA ARG A 59 17.88 -5.81 -10.72
C ARG A 59 18.52 -4.89 -9.68
N ASP A 60 18.31 -3.58 -9.79
CA ASP A 60 18.85 -2.57 -8.88
C ASP A 60 17.69 -1.84 -8.17
N ALA A 61 17.68 -1.89 -6.84
CA ALA A 61 16.67 -1.23 -6.01
C ALA A 61 16.58 0.28 -6.26
N LYS A 62 17.66 0.93 -6.72
CA LYS A 62 17.66 2.35 -7.07
C LYS A 62 16.60 2.70 -8.11
N GLY A 63 16.35 1.83 -9.09
CA GLY A 63 15.32 2.08 -10.11
C GLY A 63 13.92 2.16 -9.49
N ALA A 64 13.59 1.24 -8.59
CA ALA A 64 12.31 1.24 -7.89
C ALA A 64 12.18 2.40 -6.91
N MET A 65 13.27 2.77 -6.23
CA MET A 65 13.29 3.95 -5.36
C MET A 65 13.12 5.25 -6.15
N MET A 66 13.66 5.36 -7.37
CA MET A 66 13.41 6.52 -8.24
C MET A 66 11.93 6.67 -8.59
N GLU A 67 11.26 5.58 -8.99
CA GLU A 67 9.82 5.59 -9.28
C GLU A 67 8.99 5.93 -8.03
N PHE A 68 9.34 5.36 -6.88
CA PHE A 68 8.71 5.70 -5.61
C PHE A 68 8.86 7.19 -5.27
N GLU A 69 10.05 7.77 -5.44
CA GLU A 69 10.30 9.19 -5.19
C GLU A 69 9.51 10.11 -6.13
N GLU A 70 9.41 9.78 -7.42
CA GLU A 70 8.60 10.54 -8.37
C GLU A 70 7.11 10.45 -8.04
N CYS A 71 6.62 9.26 -7.66
CA CYS A 71 5.25 9.08 -7.17
C CYS A 71 4.98 9.91 -5.90
N ARG A 72 5.92 9.90 -4.94
CA ARG A 72 5.84 10.68 -3.70
C ARG A 72 5.80 12.19 -3.95
N LYS A 73 6.57 12.68 -4.93
CA LYS A 73 6.55 14.10 -5.34
C LYS A 73 5.22 14.49 -6.00
N ALA A 74 4.66 13.61 -6.85
CA ALA A 74 3.40 13.86 -7.52
C ALA A 74 2.19 13.75 -6.57
N HIS A 75 2.27 12.86 -5.58
CA HIS A 75 1.16 12.51 -4.69
C HIS A 75 1.57 12.54 -3.19
N PRO A 76 2.00 13.70 -2.65
CA PRO A 76 2.58 13.78 -1.30
C PRO A 76 1.61 13.38 -0.17
N GLU A 77 0.32 13.68 -0.34
CA GLU A 77 -0.74 13.35 0.65
C GLU A 77 -1.44 12.00 0.36
N ALA A 78 -0.95 11.20 -0.59
CA ALA A 78 -1.51 9.88 -0.85
C ALA A 78 -0.91 8.82 0.10
N TYR A 79 -1.68 7.76 0.36
CA TYR A 79 -1.07 6.50 0.78
C TYR A 79 -0.34 5.92 -0.43
N ILE A 80 0.95 5.65 -0.29
CA ILE A 80 1.74 4.98 -1.33
C ILE A 80 2.21 3.66 -0.75
N ARG A 81 1.96 2.56 -1.47
CA ARG A 81 2.41 1.21 -1.08
C ARG A 81 3.40 0.66 -2.09
N ILE A 82 4.35 -0.12 -1.58
CA ILE A 82 5.21 -0.98 -2.38
C ILE A 82 4.68 -2.41 -2.28
N LEU A 83 4.57 -3.06 -3.43
CA LEU A 83 4.11 -4.42 -3.59
C LEU A 83 5.23 -5.28 -4.18
N ALA A 84 5.25 -6.55 -3.78
CA ALA A 84 6.09 -7.59 -4.35
C ALA A 84 5.23 -8.71 -4.92
N PHE A 85 5.35 -8.99 -6.21
CA PHE A 85 4.59 -10.02 -6.91
C PHE A 85 5.48 -11.20 -7.32
N ASP A 86 5.03 -12.42 -7.03
CA ASP A 86 5.69 -13.66 -7.43
C ASP A 86 4.90 -14.32 -8.56
N ASN A 87 5.56 -14.51 -9.70
CA ASN A 87 5.01 -15.18 -10.88
C ASN A 87 5.32 -16.68 -10.94
N THR A 88 5.91 -17.25 -9.90
CA THR A 88 6.17 -18.69 -9.82
C THR A 88 4.86 -19.46 -9.84
N ARG A 89 4.78 -20.50 -10.66
CA ARG A 89 3.61 -21.39 -10.77
C ARG A 89 3.20 -21.89 -9.37
N GLY A 90 1.95 -21.65 -9.00
CA GLY A 90 1.39 -22.01 -7.69
C GLY A 90 1.37 -20.87 -6.66
N TRP A 91 2.12 -19.79 -6.92
CA TRP A 91 2.02 -18.54 -6.15
C TRP A 91 1.17 -17.51 -6.90
N GLU A 92 1.66 -17.01 -8.04
CA GLU A 92 0.95 -16.08 -8.95
C GLU A 92 0.22 -14.94 -8.22
N THR A 93 0.86 -14.38 -7.18
CA THR A 93 0.21 -13.46 -6.23
C THR A 93 1.21 -12.49 -5.59
N VAL A 94 0.66 -11.48 -4.89
CA VAL A 94 1.41 -10.56 -4.05
C VAL A 94 1.93 -11.30 -2.81
N MET A 95 3.23 -11.23 -2.58
CA MET A 95 3.93 -11.83 -1.44
C MET A 95 4.22 -10.82 -0.32
N MET A 96 4.31 -9.53 -0.65
CA MET A 96 4.53 -8.47 0.32
C MET A 96 3.84 -7.17 -0.10
N SER A 97 3.29 -6.46 0.89
CA SER A 97 2.66 -5.15 0.72
C SER A 97 2.93 -4.31 1.97
N PHE A 98 3.54 -3.14 1.81
CA PHE A 98 3.73 -2.19 2.91
C PHE A 98 3.55 -0.75 2.46
N ILE A 99 3.05 0.10 3.37
CA ILE A 99 2.88 1.53 3.15
C ILE A 99 4.26 2.20 3.29
N ALA A 100 4.67 2.94 2.27
CA ALA A 100 5.93 3.69 2.18
C ALA A 100 5.73 5.21 2.27
N ASN A 101 4.52 5.72 2.00
CA ASN A 101 4.11 7.11 2.26
C ASN A 101 2.69 7.13 2.82
N ARG A 102 2.40 8.08 3.71
CA ARG A 102 1.05 8.33 4.23
C ARG A 102 0.82 9.84 4.40
N PRO A 103 -0.43 10.32 4.34
CA PRO A 103 -0.75 11.72 4.60
C PRO A 103 -0.34 12.14 6.02
N SER A 104 -0.03 13.43 6.18
CA SER A 104 0.37 14.01 7.46
C SER A 104 -0.72 13.89 8.54
N THR A 105 -1.98 14.01 8.12
CA THR A 105 -3.17 13.80 8.96
C THR A 105 -4.07 12.77 8.32
N GLU A 106 -4.14 11.58 8.90
CA GLU A 106 -4.98 10.52 8.37
C GLU A 106 -6.47 10.71 8.72
N PRO A 107 -7.39 10.49 7.77
CA PRO A 107 -8.82 10.68 7.98
C PRO A 107 -9.37 9.66 8.97
N LYS A 108 -10.56 9.95 9.51
CA LYS A 108 -11.25 9.01 10.41
C LYS A 108 -12.20 8.12 9.62
N ILE A 109 -12.18 6.83 9.94
CA ILE A 109 -13.17 5.87 9.46
C ILE A 109 -14.34 5.84 10.44
N HIS A 110 -15.55 6.07 9.93
CA HIS A 110 -16.77 6.07 10.71
C HIS A 110 -17.57 4.79 10.43
N LEU A 111 -18.11 4.19 11.49
CA LEU A 111 -19.00 3.02 11.38
C LEU A 111 -20.46 3.49 11.33
N GLN A 112 -21.05 3.42 10.15
CA GLN A 112 -22.48 3.63 9.94
C GLN A 112 -23.25 2.36 10.33
N ARG A 113 -24.37 2.54 11.02
CA ARG A 113 -25.25 1.46 11.49
C ARG A 113 -26.66 1.75 11.02
N THR A 114 -27.24 0.80 10.29
CA THR A 114 -28.63 0.87 9.87
C THR A 114 -29.37 -0.30 10.50
N ASP A 115 -30.38 0.01 11.31
CA ASP A 115 -31.25 -1.01 11.90
C ASP A 115 -31.95 -1.79 10.78
N PHE A 116 -32.02 -3.11 10.95
CA PHE A 116 -32.61 -4.03 10.00
C PHE A 116 -33.62 -4.93 10.73
N GLN A 117 -33.90 -6.13 10.22
CA GLN A 117 -34.87 -7.04 10.81
C GLN A 117 -34.49 -7.43 12.26
N GLY A 118 -35.41 -7.19 13.19
CA GLY A 118 -35.25 -7.54 14.60
C GLY A 118 -34.17 -6.71 15.29
N ARG A 119 -33.10 -7.35 15.75
CA ARG A 119 -31.96 -6.71 16.42
C ARG A 119 -30.69 -6.69 15.54
N ALA A 120 -30.80 -7.07 14.27
CA ALA A 120 -29.69 -7.04 13.33
C ALA A 120 -29.41 -5.61 12.85
N GLN A 121 -28.14 -5.33 12.54
CA GLN A 121 -27.71 -4.08 11.92
C GLN A 121 -26.91 -4.36 10.66
N LYS A 122 -27.09 -3.53 9.65
CA LYS A 122 -26.19 -3.47 8.49
C LYS A 122 -25.13 -2.40 8.74
N TYR A 123 -23.89 -2.72 8.37
CA TYR A 123 -22.74 -1.86 8.58
C TYR A 123 -22.20 -1.36 7.26
N ALA A 124 -21.87 -0.07 7.22
CA ALA A 124 -21.11 0.57 6.17
C ALA A 124 -20.02 1.45 6.80
N TRP A 125 -18.90 1.61 6.11
CA TRP A 125 -17.83 2.50 6.55
C TRP A 125 -17.73 3.66 5.58
N ASP A 126 -17.53 4.85 6.13
CA ASP A 126 -17.21 6.03 5.33
C ASP A 126 -16.00 6.77 5.91
N VAL A 127 -15.26 7.39 5.00
CA VAL A 127 -14.06 8.17 5.30
C VAL A 127 -14.46 9.65 5.24
N ARG A 128 -14.31 10.36 6.36
CA ARG A 128 -14.56 11.81 6.43
C ARG A 128 -13.28 12.50 6.91
N THR A 129 -12.93 13.60 6.26
CA THR A 129 -11.93 14.57 6.71
C THR A 129 -12.50 15.49 7.77
#